data_AF-A0A7K4HAJ8-F1
#
_entry.id   AF-A0A7K4HAJ8-F1
#
_cell.length_a   1.000
_cell.length_b   1.000
_cell.length_c   1.000
_cell.angle_alpha   90.00
_cell.angle_beta   90.00
_cell.angle_gamma   90.00
#
_symmetry.space_group_name_H-M   'P 1'
#
loop_
_entity.id
_entity.type
_entity.pdbx_description
1 polymer ?
#
loop_
_entity_poly.entity_id
_entity_poly.type
_entity_poly.pdbx_seq_one_letter_code
_entity_poly.pdbx_strand_id
1 'polypeptide(L)'
;MKPIVALSYFHRKIGPLVFYSYPENLLDEQLSARIANIMDQTVSEGFFTHSFEKNNSNNYYFEIHSDWARGNKEMLMVSIIFDQQINSEIEQSVNVLCTEFLEKLLSNEEIYTAFYINDINNFDEPDKDLIYKNNSLIKLWVKELYWAALEDTREKSEEEKIATLLNKKFIFLTLKKLSKGPIALDGLREWYNDTFPKLDFKELIDTLVSKQFIFINQIGIVEKYVLLLKEVNAERIPPDSVIEYIDENPDLIELELIELLLPKVQEYFSIYENNSKEELEEDSFTLYQIVSDPKKYNLLSELRSGLISKDKLPKLVSKRALDHLNSSLSFLKKYDVIEELKYKNERYIFLKTNIQISTAFPEYLRKSLPKESKPVIAKKYKPKGD
;
A
#
# COMPACT_ATOMS: atom_id res chain seq x y z
N MET A 1 2.96 9.92 6.18
CA MET A 1 4.42 9.92 6.29
C MET A 1 5.00 9.89 4.89
N LYS A 2 5.93 10.80 4.54
CA LYS A 2 6.58 10.81 3.23
C LYS A 2 8.07 10.49 3.45
N PRO A 3 8.57 9.30 3.07
CA PRO A 3 9.97 8.98 3.24
C PRO A 3 10.85 9.78 2.29
N ILE A 4 12.14 9.85 2.61
CA ILE A 4 13.20 10.18 1.65
C ILE A 4 14.09 8.95 1.56
N VAL A 5 14.40 8.51 0.34
CA VAL A 5 15.38 7.44 0.11
C VAL A 5 16.66 8.06 -0.42
N ALA A 6 17.77 7.80 0.26
CA ALA A 6 19.09 8.26 -0.12
C ALA A 6 20.03 7.06 -0.30
N LEU A 7 20.80 7.07 -1.38
CA LEU A 7 21.94 6.18 -1.58
C LEU A 7 23.21 6.99 -1.37
N SER A 8 24.01 6.59 -0.40
CA SER A 8 25.30 7.18 -0.09
C SER A 8 26.43 6.26 -0.54
N TYR A 9 27.54 6.86 -0.92
CA TYR A 9 28.74 6.15 -1.36
C TYR A 9 29.99 6.82 -0.78
N PHE A 10 31.05 6.04 -0.56
CA PHE A 10 32.32 6.55 -0.10
C PHE A 10 33.22 6.98 -1.27
N HIS A 11 33.32 8.28 -1.52
CA HIS A 11 34.26 8.80 -2.51
C HIS A 11 35.67 8.88 -1.93
N ARG A 12 36.65 8.25 -2.59
CA ARG A 12 38.06 8.24 -2.11
C ARG A 12 38.72 9.61 -1.81
N LYS A 13 38.31 10.68 -2.49
CA LYS A 13 38.90 12.02 -2.32
C LYS A 13 38.10 12.90 -1.36
N ILE A 14 36.78 12.73 -1.34
CA ILE A 14 35.84 13.61 -0.64
C ILE A 14 35.40 12.99 0.70
N GLY A 15 35.38 11.67 0.79
CA GLY A 15 34.77 10.91 1.88
C GLY A 15 33.34 10.46 1.53
N PRO A 16 32.53 10.10 2.53
CA PRO A 16 31.15 9.69 2.33
C PRO A 16 30.32 10.86 1.83
N LEU A 17 29.45 10.58 0.86
CA LEU A 17 28.51 11.57 0.31
C LEU A 17 27.23 10.89 -0.16
N VAL A 18 26.14 11.65 -0.18
CA VAL A 18 24.87 11.18 -0.76
C VAL A 18 24.99 11.25 -2.28
N PHE A 19 25.07 10.08 -2.92
CA PHE A 19 25.20 9.94 -4.36
C PHE A 19 23.92 10.34 -5.10
N TYR A 20 22.78 9.87 -4.58
CA TYR A 20 21.46 10.20 -5.12
C TYR A 20 20.40 10.10 -4.03
N SER A 21 19.38 10.95 -4.12
CA SER A 21 18.20 10.86 -3.25
C SER A 21 16.92 11.10 -4.03
N TYR A 22 15.84 10.52 -3.52
CA TYR A 22 14.50 10.71 -4.05
C TYR A 22 13.47 10.76 -2.90
N PRO A 23 12.46 11.66 -2.97
CA PRO A 23 12.20 12.65 -4.01
C PRO A 23 13.28 13.73 -4.11
N GLU A 24 13.49 14.24 -5.33
CA GLU A 24 14.51 15.25 -5.60
C GLU A 24 14.20 16.54 -4.80
N ASN A 25 15.23 17.19 -4.26
CA ASN A 25 15.17 18.43 -3.48
C ASN A 25 14.49 18.34 -2.10
N LEU A 26 14.06 17.16 -1.63
CA LEU A 26 13.58 17.01 -0.24
C LEU A 26 14.71 16.80 0.76
N LEU A 27 15.87 16.29 0.32
CA LEU A 27 17.05 16.16 1.15
C LEU A 27 17.83 17.47 1.12
N ASP A 28 17.72 18.28 2.20
CA ASP A 28 18.51 19.50 2.33
C ASP A 28 20.00 19.22 2.61
N GLU A 29 20.86 20.24 2.49
CA GLU A 29 22.31 20.09 2.68
C GLU A 29 22.68 19.64 4.10
N GLN A 30 21.95 20.08 5.12
CA GLN A 30 22.23 19.72 6.51
C GLN A 30 21.92 18.24 6.75
N LEU A 31 20.77 17.78 6.26
CA LEU A 31 20.33 16.39 6.34
C LEU A 31 21.25 15.50 5.51
N SER A 32 21.63 15.93 4.30
CA SER A 32 22.59 15.23 3.46
C SER A 32 23.95 15.05 4.15
N ALA A 33 24.48 16.12 4.77
CA ALA A 33 25.73 16.04 5.53
C ALA A 33 25.62 15.12 6.75
N ARG A 34 24.48 15.11 7.44
CA ARG A 34 24.25 14.17 8.55
C ARG A 34 24.23 12.72 8.10
N ILE A 35 23.55 12.41 6.99
CA ILE A 35 23.51 11.04 6.45
C ILE A 35 24.91 10.59 6.03
N ALA A 36 25.70 11.46 5.41
CA ALA A 36 27.10 11.17 5.10
C ALA A 36 27.94 10.89 6.37
N ASN A 37 27.76 11.69 7.43
CA ASN A 37 28.44 11.46 8.71
C ASN A 37 28.04 10.14 9.38
N ILE A 38 26.78 9.73 9.25
CA ILE A 38 26.31 8.42 9.76
C ILE A 38 27.04 7.28 9.05
N MET A 39 27.22 7.39 7.73
CA MET A 39 27.99 6.41 6.96
C MET A 39 29.44 6.33 7.46
N ASP A 40 30.09 7.47 7.70
CA ASP A 40 31.49 7.55 8.15
C ASP A 40 31.74 6.83 9.49
N GLN A 41 30.74 6.87 10.39
CA GLN A 41 30.81 6.27 11.72
C GLN A 41 30.47 4.78 11.73
N THR A 42 29.96 4.25 10.61
CA THR A 42 29.50 2.86 10.53
C THR A 42 30.65 1.93 10.21
N VAL A 43 30.81 0.86 11.00
CA VAL A 43 31.99 -0.02 10.94
C VAL A 43 31.68 -1.46 10.51
N SER A 44 30.40 -1.83 10.39
CA SER A 44 29.98 -3.19 10.06
C SER A 44 28.76 -3.19 9.14
N GLU A 45 28.74 -4.10 8.16
CA GLU A 45 27.58 -4.32 7.30
C GLU A 45 26.34 -4.71 8.11
N GLY A 46 25.18 -4.17 7.71
CA GLY A 46 23.90 -4.50 8.30
C GLY A 46 22.94 -3.34 8.42
N PHE A 47 21.74 -3.67 8.88
CA PHE A 47 20.65 -2.74 9.14
C PHE A 47 20.77 -2.11 10.53
N PHE A 48 20.57 -0.80 10.61
CA PHE A 48 20.55 -0.06 11.86
C PHE A 48 19.71 1.21 11.76
N THR A 49 19.22 1.68 12.89
CA THR A 49 18.44 2.91 12.98
C THR A 49 19.23 4.01 13.67
N HIS A 50 19.04 5.25 13.21
CA HIS A 50 19.60 6.43 13.85
C HIS A 50 18.52 7.49 13.97
N SER A 51 18.21 7.89 15.20
CA SER A 51 17.27 8.98 15.49
C SER A 51 18.02 10.28 15.70
N PHE A 52 17.54 11.37 15.12
CA PHE A 52 18.10 12.70 15.33
C PHE A 52 17.03 13.77 15.21
N GLU A 53 16.90 14.59 16.25
CA GLU A 53 15.82 15.59 16.37
C GLU A 53 14.44 14.96 16.17
N LYS A 54 13.72 15.35 15.11
CA LYS A 54 12.42 14.81 14.72
C LYS A 54 12.53 13.69 13.68
N ASN A 55 13.70 13.52 13.09
CA ASN A 55 13.92 12.59 12.00
C ASN A 55 14.40 11.24 12.52
N ASN A 56 14.05 10.19 11.78
CA ASN A 56 14.54 8.85 11.98
C ASN A 56 15.06 8.31 10.65
N SER A 57 16.32 7.89 10.61
CA SER A 57 16.91 7.23 9.45
C SER A 57 17.06 5.74 9.73
N ASN A 58 16.57 4.93 8.80
CA ASN A 58 16.74 3.49 8.75
C ASN A 58 17.77 3.20 7.68
N ASN A 59 18.93 2.70 8.09
CA ASN A 59 20.11 2.61 7.26
C ASN A 59 20.50 1.16 7.07
N TYR A 60 20.98 0.83 5.89
CA TYR A 60 21.67 -0.43 5.64
C TYR A 60 23.02 -0.10 5.01
N TYR A 61 24.09 -0.37 5.75
CA TYR A 61 25.46 -0.25 5.26
C TYR A 61 25.91 -1.59 4.68
N PHE A 62 26.56 -1.56 3.53
CA PHE A 62 27.00 -2.75 2.81
C PHE A 62 28.17 -2.44 1.86
N GLU A 63 28.88 -3.48 1.45
CA GLU A 63 29.95 -3.39 0.46
C GLU A 63 29.59 -4.16 -0.80
N ILE A 64 29.92 -3.61 -1.97
CA ILE A 64 29.79 -4.33 -3.25
C ILE A 64 31.15 -4.52 -3.88
N HIS A 65 31.31 -5.60 -4.64
CA HIS A 65 32.54 -5.81 -5.41
C HIS A 65 32.70 -4.73 -6.49
N SER A 66 33.95 -4.30 -6.70
CA SER A 66 34.30 -3.37 -7.78
C SER A 66 35.73 -3.56 -8.22
N ASP A 67 35.93 -3.80 -9.52
CA ASP A 67 37.28 -3.92 -10.10
C ASP A 67 38.02 -2.58 -10.15
N TRP A 68 37.28 -1.47 -10.08
CA TRP A 68 37.84 -0.13 -10.13
C TRP A 68 38.22 0.37 -8.72
N ALA A 69 37.59 -0.20 -7.69
CA ALA A 69 37.84 0.06 -6.27
C ALA A 69 39.25 -0.35 -5.79
N ARG A 70 39.90 0.51 -5.00
CA ARG A 70 41.10 0.08 -4.25
C ARG A 70 40.65 -0.84 -3.13
N GLY A 71 41.13 -2.10 -3.14
CA GLY A 71 40.64 -3.13 -2.23
C GLY A 71 39.44 -3.90 -2.76
N ASN A 72 39.09 -3.70 -4.04
CA ASN A 72 38.08 -4.42 -4.80
C ASN A 72 36.65 -4.28 -4.25
N LYS A 73 36.37 -3.22 -3.49
CA LYS A 73 35.07 -2.97 -2.86
C LYS A 73 34.68 -1.50 -2.86
N GLU A 74 33.42 -1.21 -3.20
CA GLU A 74 32.78 0.08 -2.94
C GLU A 74 31.97 -0.01 -1.64
N MET A 75 32.09 1.00 -0.79
CA MET A 75 31.29 1.11 0.45
C MET A 75 30.04 1.94 0.14
N LEU A 76 28.88 1.40 0.51
CA LEU A 76 27.58 1.98 0.22
C LEU A 76 26.69 1.98 1.45
N MET A 77 25.75 2.92 1.48
CA MET A 77 24.69 2.93 2.48
C MET A 77 23.38 3.39 1.85
N VAL A 78 22.33 2.60 1.99
CA VAL A 78 20.97 3.04 1.66
C VAL A 78 20.28 3.50 2.94
N SER A 79 19.62 4.65 2.86
CA SER A 79 18.93 5.29 3.98
C SER A 79 17.48 5.58 3.60
N ILE A 80 16.53 5.09 4.39
CA ILE A 80 15.12 5.52 4.34
C ILE A 80 14.85 6.41 5.55
N ILE A 81 14.58 7.68 5.27
CA ILE A 81 14.50 8.75 6.26
C ILE A 81 13.04 9.19 6.41
N PHE A 82 12.60 9.30 7.65
CA PHE A 82 11.27 9.76 8.03
C PHE A 82 11.37 11.05 8.85
N ASP A 83 10.38 11.92 8.69
CA ASP A 83 10.21 13.19 9.42
C ASP A 83 9.55 13.03 10.79
N GLN A 84 9.37 11.78 11.22
CA GLN A 84 8.75 11.39 12.48
C GLN A 84 9.32 10.06 12.97
N GLN A 85 9.09 9.77 14.25
CA GLN A 85 9.40 8.46 14.82
C GLN A 85 8.50 7.38 14.22
N ILE A 86 9.09 6.21 13.98
CA ILE A 86 8.40 5.04 13.42
C ILE A 86 8.24 3.96 14.49
N ASN A 87 7.30 3.04 14.27
CA ASN A 87 7.10 1.89 15.14
C ASN A 87 7.92 0.68 14.62
N SER A 88 7.97 -0.38 15.41
CA SER A 88 8.73 -1.60 15.08
C SER A 88 8.21 -2.34 13.83
N GLU A 89 6.93 -2.21 13.50
CA GLU A 89 6.34 -2.82 12.30
C GLU A 89 6.89 -2.14 11.03
N ILE A 90 6.92 -0.81 11.02
CA ILE A 90 7.50 -0.02 9.92
C ILE A 90 9.00 -0.29 9.79
N GLU A 91 9.73 -0.37 10.89
CA GLU A 91 11.16 -0.68 10.90
C GLU A 91 11.46 -2.04 10.26
N GLN A 92 10.66 -3.07 10.60
CA GLN A 92 10.78 -4.40 10.00
C GLN A 92 10.49 -4.39 8.49
N SER A 93 9.43 -3.70 8.06
CA SER A 93 9.13 -3.53 6.63
C SER A 93 10.29 -2.85 5.89
N VAL A 94 10.84 -1.78 6.46
CA VAL A 94 11.96 -1.05 5.85
C VAL A 94 13.21 -1.93 5.76
N ASN A 95 13.52 -2.74 6.78
CA ASN A 95 14.64 -3.67 6.73
C ASN A 95 14.51 -4.69 5.58
N VAL A 96 13.31 -5.26 5.39
CA VAL A 96 13.04 -6.16 4.26
C VAL A 96 13.28 -5.44 2.93
N LEU A 97 12.77 -4.22 2.76
CA LEU A 97 12.96 -3.43 1.54
C LEU A 97 14.43 -3.11 1.27
N CYS A 98 15.20 -2.74 2.29
CA CYS A 98 16.65 -2.51 2.18
C CYS A 98 17.40 -3.78 1.77
N THR A 99 17.01 -4.93 2.32
CA THR A 99 17.60 -6.23 1.99
C THR A 99 17.32 -6.61 0.53
N GLU A 100 16.06 -6.47 0.06
CA GLU A 100 15.73 -6.73 -1.35
C GLU A 100 16.47 -5.78 -2.31
N PHE A 101 16.66 -4.52 -1.91
CA PHE A 101 17.42 -3.55 -2.68
C PHE A 101 18.90 -3.94 -2.79
N LEU A 102 19.50 -4.42 -1.69
CA LEU A 102 20.85 -4.94 -1.65
C LEU A 102 21.03 -6.16 -2.57
N GLU A 103 20.15 -7.16 -2.45
CA GLU A 103 20.18 -8.36 -3.30
C GLU A 103 20.12 -7.99 -4.80
N LYS A 104 19.29 -7.00 -5.14
CA LYS A 104 19.18 -6.47 -6.50
C LYS A 104 20.49 -5.80 -6.96
N LEU A 105 21.15 -5.03 -6.10
CA LEU A 105 22.47 -4.45 -6.39
C LEU A 105 23.53 -5.55 -6.61
N LEU A 106 23.61 -6.52 -5.71
CA LEU A 106 24.58 -7.61 -5.78
C LEU A 106 24.40 -8.54 -6.99
N SER A 107 23.18 -8.62 -7.54
CA SER A 107 22.90 -9.41 -8.75
C SER A 107 23.51 -8.83 -10.04
N ASN A 108 24.01 -7.58 -10.01
CA ASN A 108 24.63 -6.93 -11.15
C ASN A 108 26.11 -6.64 -10.85
N GLU A 109 26.99 -7.50 -11.36
CA GLU A 109 28.44 -7.43 -11.10
C GLU A 109 29.08 -6.11 -11.54
N GLU A 110 28.51 -5.42 -12.53
CA GLU A 110 29.06 -4.18 -13.09
C GLU A 110 28.43 -2.92 -12.48
N ILE A 111 27.49 -3.03 -11.53
CA ILE A 111 26.72 -1.88 -11.06
C ILE A 111 27.59 -0.81 -10.38
N TYR A 112 28.76 -1.19 -9.86
CA TYR A 112 29.73 -0.29 -9.25
C TYR A 112 30.17 0.83 -10.20
N THR A 113 30.11 0.65 -11.52
CA THR A 113 30.50 1.68 -12.49
C THR A 113 29.62 2.92 -12.41
N ALA A 114 28.39 2.80 -11.87
CA ALA A 114 27.49 3.94 -11.66
C ALA A 114 28.12 5.07 -10.83
N PHE A 115 28.98 4.74 -9.88
CA PHE A 115 29.59 5.70 -8.94
C PHE A 115 30.71 6.54 -9.54
N TYR A 116 31.11 6.26 -10.79
CA TYR A 116 32.18 6.97 -11.51
C TYR A 116 31.66 8.04 -12.47
N ILE A 117 30.35 8.33 -12.43
CA ILE A 117 29.71 9.33 -13.31
C ILE A 117 30.35 10.72 -13.23
N ASN A 118 30.85 11.12 -12.05
CA ASN A 118 31.51 12.42 -11.86
C ASN A 118 32.94 12.45 -12.42
N ASP A 119 33.55 11.27 -12.63
CA ASP A 119 34.90 11.08 -13.16
C ASP A 119 34.88 10.57 -14.61
N ILE A 120 33.72 10.66 -15.31
CA ILE A 120 33.49 10.00 -16.60
C ILE A 120 34.48 10.41 -17.71
N ASN A 121 35.05 11.61 -17.63
CA ASN A 121 36.05 12.10 -18.59
C ASN A 121 37.38 11.32 -18.51
N ASN A 122 37.58 10.51 -17.47
CA ASN A 122 38.78 9.70 -17.26
C ASN A 122 38.68 8.28 -17.85
N PHE A 123 37.55 7.94 -18.47
CA PHE A 123 37.25 6.60 -18.97
C PHE A 123 37.18 6.56 -20.50
N ASP A 124 37.39 5.39 -21.09
CA ASP A 124 37.25 5.16 -22.53
C ASP A 124 35.76 5.00 -22.92
N GLU A 125 35.43 5.19 -24.20
CA GLU A 125 34.02 5.19 -24.67
C GLU A 125 33.20 3.95 -24.24
N PRO A 126 33.70 2.70 -24.31
CA PRO A 126 32.95 1.54 -23.85
C PRO A 126 32.58 1.60 -22.36
N ASP A 127 33.49 2.12 -21.52
CA ASP A 127 33.26 2.27 -20.09
C ASP A 127 32.31 3.43 -19.80
N LYS A 128 32.36 4.52 -20.59
CA LYS A 128 31.40 5.64 -20.47
C LYS A 128 29.96 5.18 -20.69
N ASP A 129 29.72 4.37 -21.72
CA ASP A 129 28.39 3.82 -22.00
C ASP A 129 27.87 2.98 -20.83
N LEU A 130 28.75 2.16 -20.25
CA LEU A 130 28.45 1.34 -19.08
C LEU A 130 28.13 2.21 -17.85
N ILE A 131 28.94 3.24 -17.58
CA ILE A 131 28.73 4.21 -16.49
C ILE A 131 27.37 4.91 -16.64
N TYR A 132 27.04 5.42 -17.83
CA TYR A 132 25.76 6.11 -18.06
C TYR A 132 24.56 5.17 -17.86
N LYS A 133 24.65 3.95 -18.39
CA LYS A 133 23.62 2.92 -18.24
C LYS A 133 23.40 2.57 -16.77
N ASN A 134 24.47 2.29 -16.03
CA ASN A 134 24.39 1.86 -14.64
C ASN A 134 24.00 3.01 -13.69
N ASN A 135 24.45 4.24 -13.95
CA ASN A 135 23.98 5.43 -13.24
C ASN A 135 22.48 5.67 -13.42
N SER A 136 21.96 5.49 -14.64
CA SER A 136 20.52 5.59 -14.89
C SER A 136 19.75 4.47 -14.16
N LEU A 137 20.30 3.26 -14.17
CA LEU A 137 19.71 2.09 -13.52
C LEU A 137 19.65 2.22 -12.00
N ILE A 138 20.72 2.68 -11.35
CA ILE A 138 20.73 2.81 -9.89
C ILE A 138 19.79 3.92 -9.41
N LYS A 139 19.69 5.03 -10.14
CA LYS A 139 18.69 6.08 -9.86
C LYS A 139 17.27 5.54 -10.00
N LEU A 140 17.00 4.72 -11.00
CA LEU A 140 15.71 4.04 -11.14
C LEU A 140 15.44 3.13 -9.93
N TRP A 141 16.43 2.36 -9.47
CA TRP A 141 16.26 1.46 -8.33
C TRP A 141 16.02 2.22 -7.01
N VAL A 142 16.66 3.37 -6.80
CA VAL A 142 16.38 4.24 -5.65
C VAL A 142 14.95 4.79 -5.70
N LYS A 143 14.45 5.17 -6.88
CA LYS A 143 13.05 5.58 -7.06
C LYS A 143 12.08 4.44 -6.76
N GLU A 144 12.37 3.23 -7.23
CA GLU A 144 11.56 2.05 -6.92
C GLU A 144 11.51 1.78 -5.41
N LEU A 145 12.66 1.85 -4.73
CA LEU A 145 12.72 1.68 -3.28
C LEU A 145 11.90 2.75 -2.56
N TYR A 146 11.94 4.00 -3.01
CA TYR A 146 11.06 5.04 -2.47
C TYR A 146 9.58 4.69 -2.61
N TRP A 147 9.13 4.24 -3.78
CA TRP A 147 7.73 3.92 -3.98
C TRP A 147 7.29 2.72 -3.13
N ALA A 148 8.14 1.70 -3.01
CA ALA A 148 7.89 0.57 -2.12
C ALA A 148 7.85 0.99 -0.65
N ALA A 149 8.78 1.84 -0.22
CA ALA A 149 8.79 2.37 1.15
C ALA A 149 7.57 3.25 1.42
N LEU A 150 7.18 4.13 0.49
CA LEU A 150 5.98 4.94 0.63
C LEU A 150 4.73 4.07 0.73
N GLU A 151 4.65 3.02 -0.08
CA GLU A 151 3.53 2.06 -0.08
C GLU A 151 3.40 1.31 1.25
N ASP A 152 4.51 0.82 1.80
CA ASP A 152 4.49 0.00 3.02
C ASP A 152 4.37 0.84 4.30
N THR A 153 4.83 2.09 4.27
CA THR A 153 4.95 2.92 5.47
C THR A 153 3.93 4.05 5.56
N ARG A 154 3.11 4.27 4.51
CA ARG A 154 2.03 5.25 4.59
C ARG A 154 1.01 4.86 5.65
N GLU A 155 0.35 5.86 6.20
CA GLU A 155 -0.79 5.63 7.07
C GLU A 155 -1.92 5.01 6.22
N LYS A 156 -2.31 3.79 6.59
CA LYS A 156 -3.43 3.08 5.97
C LYS A 156 -4.73 3.77 6.35
N SER A 157 -5.65 3.91 5.40
CA SER A 157 -6.98 4.42 5.69
C SER A 157 -7.76 3.48 6.62
N GLU A 158 -8.82 3.96 7.25
CA GLU A 158 -9.71 3.09 8.05
C GLU A 158 -10.34 1.99 7.19
N GLU A 159 -10.65 2.30 5.92
CA GLU A 159 -11.12 1.34 4.91
C GLU A 159 -10.11 0.18 4.73
N GLU A 160 -8.83 0.49 4.54
CA GLU A 160 -7.76 -0.51 4.43
C GLU A 160 -7.55 -1.29 5.72
N LYS A 161 -7.51 -0.63 6.88
CA LYS A 161 -7.33 -1.30 8.18
C LYS A 161 -8.44 -2.32 8.44
N ILE A 162 -9.69 -1.97 8.13
CA ILE A 162 -10.85 -2.85 8.23
C ILE A 162 -10.74 -3.99 7.22
N ALA A 163 -10.38 -3.69 5.96
CA ALA A 163 -10.22 -4.71 4.94
C ALA A 163 -9.11 -5.72 5.28
N THR A 164 -7.95 -5.28 5.78
CA THR A 164 -6.87 -6.17 6.23
C THR A 164 -7.33 -7.11 7.33
N LEU A 165 -8.16 -6.62 8.26
CA LEU A 165 -8.73 -7.44 9.32
C LEU A 165 -9.72 -8.48 8.75
N LEU A 166 -10.62 -8.04 7.86
CA LEU A 166 -11.70 -8.87 7.30
C LEU A 166 -11.24 -9.81 6.18
N ASN A 167 -10.07 -9.58 5.58
CA ASN A 167 -9.43 -10.53 4.69
C ASN A 167 -9.03 -11.83 5.43
N LYS A 168 -8.92 -11.80 6.77
CA LYS A 168 -8.76 -13.02 7.57
C LYS A 168 -10.09 -13.78 7.62
N LYS A 169 -10.20 -14.88 6.86
CA LYS A 169 -11.42 -15.69 6.73
C LYS A 169 -12.09 -16.05 8.07
N PHE A 170 -11.31 -16.38 9.10
CA PHE A 170 -11.84 -16.72 10.42
C PHE A 170 -12.48 -15.52 11.14
N ILE A 171 -11.94 -14.31 10.94
CA ILE A 171 -12.54 -13.07 11.48
C ILE A 171 -13.83 -12.75 10.74
N PHE A 172 -13.79 -12.77 9.40
CA PHE A 172 -14.96 -12.54 8.56
C PHE A 172 -16.13 -13.46 8.94
N LEU A 173 -15.88 -14.77 9.03
CA LEU A 173 -16.91 -15.74 9.39
C LEU A 173 -17.40 -15.58 10.83
N THR A 174 -16.54 -15.17 11.76
CA THR A 174 -16.93 -14.89 13.15
C THR A 174 -17.88 -13.70 13.23
N LEU A 175 -17.54 -12.59 12.57
CA LEU A 175 -18.42 -11.40 12.56
C LEU A 175 -19.74 -11.67 11.83
N LYS A 176 -19.71 -12.46 10.75
CA LYS A 176 -20.93 -12.96 10.07
C LYS A 176 -21.80 -13.82 10.97
N LYS A 177 -21.19 -14.64 11.85
CA LYS A 177 -21.96 -15.41 12.83
C LYS A 177 -22.62 -14.47 13.85
N LEU A 178 -21.88 -13.47 14.32
CA LEU A 178 -22.35 -12.49 15.31
C LEU A 178 -23.35 -11.46 14.75
N SER A 179 -23.41 -11.27 13.43
CA SER A 179 -24.43 -10.42 12.80
C SER A 179 -25.84 -11.02 12.89
N LYS A 180 -25.94 -12.35 13.05
CA LYS A 180 -27.22 -13.05 13.25
C LYS A 180 -27.81 -12.85 14.64
N GLY A 181 -27.02 -12.40 15.61
CA GLY A 181 -27.47 -12.10 16.97
C GLY A 181 -26.40 -12.32 18.04
N PRO A 182 -26.68 -11.93 19.30
CA PRO A 182 -25.80 -12.21 20.43
C PRO A 182 -25.60 -13.71 20.66
N ILE A 183 -24.40 -14.11 21.06
CA ILE A 183 -24.04 -15.53 21.31
C ILE A 183 -23.34 -15.63 22.67
N ALA A 184 -23.63 -16.68 23.43
CA ALA A 184 -22.88 -16.97 24.65
C ALA A 184 -21.39 -17.17 24.33
N LEU A 185 -20.49 -16.63 25.17
CA LEU A 185 -19.05 -16.67 24.94
C LEU A 185 -18.53 -18.10 24.79
N ASP A 186 -19.04 -19.02 25.61
CA ASP A 186 -18.66 -20.43 25.55
C ASP A 186 -19.20 -21.11 24.28
N GLY A 187 -20.45 -20.81 23.88
CA GLY A 187 -21.00 -21.32 22.62
C GLY A 187 -20.30 -20.77 21.38
N LEU A 188 -19.78 -19.54 21.43
CA LEU A 188 -18.94 -18.99 20.37
C LEU A 188 -17.57 -19.68 20.34
N ARG A 189 -16.98 -19.96 21.51
CA ARG A 189 -15.70 -20.66 21.66
C ARG A 189 -15.78 -22.07 21.08
N GLU A 190 -16.80 -22.84 21.44
CA GLU A 190 -17.03 -24.20 20.92
C GLU A 190 -17.11 -24.19 19.40
N TRP A 191 -17.99 -23.36 18.84
CA TRP A 191 -18.11 -23.22 17.39
C TRP A 191 -16.80 -22.80 16.72
N TYR A 192 -16.06 -21.86 17.31
CA TYR A 192 -14.81 -21.36 16.74
C TYR A 192 -13.73 -22.44 16.73
N ASN A 193 -13.58 -23.19 17.83
CA ASN A 193 -12.60 -24.26 17.93
C ASN A 193 -12.94 -25.43 17.00
N ASP A 194 -14.23 -25.72 16.80
CA ASP A 194 -14.66 -26.74 15.84
C ASP A 194 -14.40 -26.30 14.39
N THR A 195 -14.61 -25.02 14.09
CA THR A 195 -14.46 -24.48 12.73
C THR A 195 -12.99 -24.17 12.38
N PHE A 196 -12.20 -23.76 13.36
CA PHE A 196 -10.82 -23.30 13.20
C PHE A 196 -9.89 -23.89 14.28
N PRO A 197 -9.68 -25.22 14.31
CA PRO A 197 -9.04 -25.92 15.43
C PRO A 197 -7.57 -25.57 15.68
N LYS A 198 -6.92 -24.85 14.75
CA LYS A 198 -5.51 -24.45 14.83
C LYS A 198 -5.31 -22.99 15.26
N LEU A 199 -6.39 -22.23 15.45
CA LEU A 199 -6.32 -20.80 15.77
C LEU A 199 -6.67 -20.55 17.23
N ASP A 200 -6.07 -19.51 17.82
CA ASP A 200 -6.35 -19.14 19.20
C ASP A 200 -7.61 -18.28 19.31
N PHE A 201 -8.64 -18.83 19.94
CA PHE A 201 -9.89 -18.12 20.23
C PHE A 201 -9.67 -16.87 21.09
N LYS A 202 -8.71 -16.91 22.03
CA LYS A 202 -8.42 -15.76 22.90
C LYS A 202 -7.85 -14.60 22.09
N GLU A 203 -6.89 -14.87 21.21
CA GLU A 203 -6.30 -13.87 20.32
C GLU A 203 -7.37 -13.21 19.42
N LEU A 204 -8.30 -14.00 18.88
CA LEU A 204 -9.44 -13.49 18.13
C LEU A 204 -10.27 -12.51 18.99
N ILE A 205 -10.70 -12.94 20.18
CA ILE A 205 -11.56 -12.14 21.04
C ILE A 205 -10.86 -10.84 21.46
N ASP A 206 -9.60 -10.92 21.90
CA ASP A 206 -8.81 -9.76 22.31
C ASP A 206 -8.65 -8.77 21.13
N THR A 207 -8.45 -9.28 19.91
CA THR A 207 -8.41 -8.46 18.68
C THR A 207 -9.74 -7.77 18.40
N LEU A 208 -10.85 -8.50 18.48
CA LEU A 208 -12.18 -7.94 18.18
C LEU A 208 -12.65 -6.94 19.24
N VAL A 209 -12.32 -7.15 20.52
CA VAL A 209 -12.61 -6.22 21.62
C VAL A 209 -11.76 -4.96 21.48
N SER A 210 -10.44 -5.09 21.28
CA SER A 210 -9.53 -3.94 21.16
C SER A 210 -9.87 -3.04 19.98
N LYS A 211 -10.35 -3.63 18.87
CA LYS A 211 -10.84 -2.88 17.70
C LYS A 211 -12.31 -2.46 17.79
N GLN A 212 -12.97 -2.69 18.93
CA GLN A 212 -14.36 -2.31 19.19
C GLN A 212 -15.37 -2.87 18.17
N PHE A 213 -15.11 -4.05 17.63
CA PHE A 213 -16.08 -4.77 16.80
C PHE A 213 -17.11 -5.48 17.66
N ILE A 214 -16.70 -5.96 18.84
CA ILE A 214 -17.56 -6.69 19.76
C ILE A 214 -17.55 -6.08 21.15
N PHE A 215 -18.61 -6.37 21.90
CA PHE A 215 -18.71 -6.10 23.32
C PHE A 215 -19.06 -7.39 24.04
N ILE A 216 -18.38 -7.67 25.15
CA ILE A 216 -18.70 -8.81 26.00
C ILE A 216 -19.49 -8.28 27.20
N ASN A 217 -20.78 -8.60 27.22
CA ASN A 217 -21.65 -8.25 28.33
C ASN A 217 -21.78 -9.43 29.29
N GLN A 218 -21.83 -9.15 30.59
CA GLN A 218 -22.13 -10.17 31.61
C GLN A 218 -23.57 -9.98 32.09
N ILE A 219 -24.37 -11.05 32.01
CA ILE A 219 -25.75 -11.08 32.50
C ILE A 219 -25.80 -12.07 33.65
N GLY A 220 -26.25 -11.61 34.83
CA GLY A 220 -26.26 -12.43 36.04
C GLY A 220 -24.86 -12.73 36.59
N ILE A 221 -24.73 -13.86 37.27
CA ILE A 221 -23.52 -14.18 38.07
C ILE A 221 -22.38 -14.72 37.20
N VAL A 222 -22.65 -15.38 36.07
CA VAL A 222 -21.61 -16.11 35.31
C VAL A 222 -21.72 -16.02 33.78
N GLU A 223 -22.89 -15.71 33.21
CA GLU A 223 -23.07 -15.81 31.76
C GLU A 223 -22.53 -14.58 31.03
N LYS A 224 -21.59 -14.82 30.11
CA LYS A 224 -21.03 -13.80 29.23
C LYS A 224 -21.58 -13.97 27.82
N TYR A 225 -22.07 -12.88 27.25
CA TYR A 225 -22.56 -12.82 25.88
C TYR A 225 -21.67 -11.91 25.05
N VAL A 226 -21.38 -12.35 23.83
CA VAL A 226 -20.68 -11.57 22.82
C VAL A 226 -21.71 -10.90 21.92
N LEU A 227 -21.66 -9.57 21.87
CA LEU A 227 -22.50 -8.74 21.02
C LEU A 227 -21.64 -8.13 19.93
N LEU A 228 -22.14 -8.10 18.70
CA LEU A 228 -21.54 -7.30 17.63
C LEU A 228 -21.91 -5.83 17.86
N LEU A 229 -20.93 -4.94 17.85
CA LEU A 229 -21.14 -3.49 17.92
C LEU A 229 -21.16 -2.86 16.53
N LYS A 230 -20.32 -3.38 15.63
CA LYS A 230 -20.12 -2.84 14.28
C LYS A 230 -20.22 -3.96 13.28
N GLU A 231 -21.28 -3.92 12.48
CA GLU A 231 -21.40 -4.67 11.25
C GLU A 231 -20.64 -3.93 10.17
N VAL A 232 -19.82 -4.64 9.41
CA VAL A 232 -19.03 -4.07 8.31
C VAL A 232 -19.47 -4.69 7.02
N ASN A 233 -19.79 -3.82 6.07
CA ASN A 233 -20.21 -4.21 4.74
C ASN A 233 -19.20 -3.68 3.74
N ALA A 234 -18.74 -4.54 2.84
CA ALA A 234 -18.09 -4.12 1.60
C ALA A 234 -19.08 -4.34 0.47
N GLU A 235 -19.34 -3.28 -0.28
CA GLU A 235 -20.29 -3.27 -1.39
C GLU A 235 -19.70 -2.53 -2.60
N ARG A 236 -20.27 -2.80 -3.78
CA ARG A 236 -19.93 -2.07 -4.99
C ARG A 236 -20.90 -0.92 -5.18
N ILE A 237 -20.35 0.23 -5.56
CA ILE A 237 -21.12 1.42 -5.89
C ILE A 237 -20.70 1.95 -7.27
N PRO A 238 -21.59 2.65 -8.00
CA PRO A 238 -21.19 3.37 -9.20
C PRO A 238 -20.00 4.31 -8.92
N PRO A 239 -19.08 4.49 -9.86
CA PRO A 239 -17.98 5.46 -9.70
C PRO A 239 -18.49 6.89 -9.50
N ASP A 240 -17.82 7.67 -8.65
CA ASP A 240 -18.19 9.06 -8.35
C ASP A 240 -18.34 9.90 -9.63
N SER A 241 -17.45 9.70 -10.63
CA SER A 241 -17.52 10.38 -11.93
C SER A 241 -18.78 10.08 -12.75
N VAL A 242 -19.38 8.90 -12.55
CA VAL A 242 -20.65 8.51 -13.21
C VAL A 242 -21.82 9.10 -12.44
N ILE A 243 -21.75 9.15 -11.11
CA ILE A 243 -22.76 9.77 -10.25
C ILE A 243 -22.84 11.27 -10.53
N GLU A 244 -21.69 11.96 -10.53
CA GLU A 244 -21.58 13.38 -10.86
C GLU A 244 -22.12 13.69 -12.26
N TYR A 245 -21.88 12.83 -13.26
CA TYR A 245 -22.45 13.00 -14.60
C TYR A 245 -23.97 12.90 -14.65
N ILE A 246 -24.57 12.04 -13.83
CA ILE A 246 -26.02 11.88 -13.74
C ILE A 246 -26.65 13.08 -13.01
N ASP A 247 -25.96 13.60 -11.99
CA ASP A 247 -26.48 14.62 -11.07
C ASP A 247 -26.19 16.07 -11.53
N GLU A 248 -25.10 16.33 -12.25
CA GLU A 248 -24.65 17.66 -12.70
C GLU A 248 -24.30 17.68 -14.20
N ASN A 249 -24.63 18.76 -14.92
CA ASN A 249 -24.13 19.01 -16.30
C ASN A 249 -22.61 19.30 -16.21
N PRO A 250 -21.71 18.36 -16.56
CA PRO A 250 -20.34 18.44 -16.09
C PRO A 250 -19.42 19.14 -17.10
N ASP A 251 -18.73 20.17 -16.62
CA ASP A 251 -17.64 20.87 -17.34
C ASP A 251 -16.28 20.12 -17.23
N LEU A 252 -16.25 18.82 -16.88
CA LEU A 252 -15.01 18.07 -16.68
C LEU A 252 -14.92 16.75 -17.46
N ILE A 253 -13.78 16.66 -18.18
CA ILE A 253 -13.11 15.52 -18.82
C ILE A 253 -13.99 14.66 -19.74
N GLU A 254 -14.06 15.14 -20.99
CA GLU A 254 -14.53 14.44 -22.21
C GLU A 254 -15.83 13.66 -22.01
N LEU A 255 -16.98 14.35 -22.04
CA LEU A 255 -18.34 13.77 -22.08
C LEU A 255 -18.42 12.46 -22.90
N GLU A 256 -17.75 12.42 -24.05
CA GLU A 256 -17.67 11.27 -24.95
C GLU A 256 -17.14 9.98 -24.26
N LEU A 257 -16.19 10.09 -23.33
CA LEU A 257 -15.67 8.95 -22.58
C LEU A 257 -16.67 8.46 -21.53
N ILE A 258 -17.38 9.36 -20.86
CA ILE A 258 -18.41 9.00 -19.88
C ILE A 258 -19.61 8.36 -20.59
N GLU A 259 -19.99 8.84 -21.77
CA GLU A 259 -21.02 8.23 -22.61
C GLU A 259 -20.67 6.79 -23.03
N LEU A 260 -19.39 6.48 -23.25
CA LEU A 260 -18.92 5.11 -23.51
C LEU A 260 -18.88 4.25 -22.25
N LEU A 261 -18.68 4.87 -21.09
CA LEU A 261 -18.60 4.20 -19.79
C LEU A 261 -19.98 3.82 -19.25
N LEU A 262 -20.91 4.77 -19.28
CA LEU A 262 -22.19 4.69 -18.60
C LEU A 262 -22.97 3.40 -18.92
N PRO A 263 -23.10 2.95 -20.19
CA PRO A 263 -23.80 1.70 -20.50
C PRO A 263 -23.18 0.47 -19.84
N LYS A 264 -21.85 0.43 -19.73
CA LYS A 264 -21.13 -0.70 -19.10
C LYS A 264 -21.33 -0.74 -17.58
N VAL A 265 -21.42 0.43 -16.95
CA VAL A 265 -21.71 0.55 -15.51
C VAL A 265 -23.16 0.14 -15.25
N GLN A 266 -24.10 0.65 -16.05
CA GLN A 266 -25.52 0.31 -15.94
C GLN A 266 -25.77 -1.19 -16.15
N GLU A 267 -25.18 -1.79 -17.19
CA GLU A 267 -25.25 -3.22 -17.45
C GLU A 267 -24.77 -4.02 -16.25
N TYR A 268 -23.61 -3.67 -15.69
CA TYR A 268 -23.08 -4.33 -14.50
C TYR A 268 -24.05 -4.26 -13.31
N PHE A 269 -24.51 -3.06 -12.95
CA PHE A 269 -25.36 -2.90 -11.77
C PHE A 269 -26.74 -3.54 -11.93
N SER A 270 -27.29 -3.57 -13.15
CA SER A 270 -28.53 -4.29 -13.44
C SER A 270 -28.44 -5.80 -13.17
N ILE A 271 -27.25 -6.39 -13.32
CA ILE A 271 -26.99 -7.79 -12.98
C ILE A 271 -26.70 -7.90 -11.47
N TYR A 272 -25.85 -7.03 -10.95
CA TYR A 272 -25.39 -7.06 -9.56
C TYR A 272 -26.53 -6.97 -8.54
N GLU A 273 -27.54 -6.15 -8.80
CA GLU A 273 -28.72 -6.01 -7.92
C GLU A 273 -29.55 -7.29 -7.81
N ASN A 274 -29.43 -8.21 -8.77
CA ASN A 274 -30.15 -9.49 -8.80
C ASN A 274 -29.37 -10.64 -8.16
N ASN A 275 -28.15 -10.39 -7.66
CA ASN A 275 -27.35 -11.41 -7.00
C ASN A 275 -28.02 -11.92 -5.72
N SER A 276 -27.90 -13.23 -5.48
CA SER A 276 -28.32 -13.85 -4.23
C SER A 276 -27.48 -13.34 -3.05
N LYS A 277 -27.99 -13.54 -1.82
CA LYS A 277 -27.26 -13.20 -0.60
C LYS A 277 -25.91 -13.90 -0.50
N GLU A 278 -25.83 -15.14 -0.96
CA GLU A 278 -24.60 -15.94 -0.92
C GLU A 278 -23.55 -15.37 -1.90
N GLU A 279 -23.96 -15.00 -3.12
CA GLU A 279 -23.08 -14.35 -4.11
C GLU A 279 -22.57 -12.99 -3.61
N LEU A 280 -23.44 -12.18 -2.99
CA LEU A 280 -23.04 -10.89 -2.41
C LEU A 280 -22.05 -11.06 -1.24
N GLU A 281 -22.19 -12.12 -0.45
CA GLU A 281 -21.25 -12.43 0.65
C GLU A 281 -19.87 -12.87 0.13
N GLU A 282 -19.84 -13.67 -0.94
CA GLU A 282 -18.60 -14.06 -1.61
C GLU A 282 -17.91 -12.86 -2.28
N ASP A 283 -18.68 -12.00 -2.94
CA ASP A 283 -18.19 -10.75 -3.50
C ASP A 283 -17.63 -9.85 -2.37
N SER A 284 -18.36 -9.68 -1.26
CA SER A 284 -17.89 -8.86 -0.13
C SER A 284 -16.53 -9.32 0.42
N PHE A 285 -16.31 -10.64 0.53
CA PHE A 285 -15.00 -11.16 0.90
C PHE A 285 -13.91 -10.84 -0.12
N THR A 286 -14.24 -10.94 -1.42
CA THR A 286 -13.36 -10.54 -2.52
C THR A 286 -13.02 -9.04 -2.47
N LEU A 287 -13.98 -8.18 -2.13
CA LEU A 287 -13.76 -6.75 -1.97
C LEU A 287 -12.77 -6.45 -0.84
N TYR A 288 -12.84 -7.16 0.30
CA TYR A 288 -11.83 -7.05 1.35
C TYR A 288 -10.44 -7.50 0.87
N GLN A 289 -10.35 -8.54 0.04
CA GLN A 289 -9.07 -8.96 -0.56
C GLN A 289 -8.47 -7.88 -1.45
N ILE A 290 -9.30 -7.19 -2.24
CA ILE A 290 -8.86 -6.11 -3.12
C ILE A 290 -8.35 -4.93 -2.30
N VAL A 291 -9.14 -4.47 -1.32
CA VAL A 291 -8.86 -3.26 -0.54
C VAL A 291 -7.72 -3.48 0.46
N SER A 292 -7.51 -4.71 0.95
CA SER A 292 -6.41 -5.02 1.87
C SER A 292 -5.04 -5.12 1.21
N ASP A 293 -4.99 -5.20 -0.12
CA ASP A 293 -3.74 -5.25 -0.89
C ASP A 293 -3.29 -3.82 -1.24
N PRO A 294 -2.11 -3.37 -0.75
CA PRO A 294 -1.67 -1.99 -0.94
C PRO A 294 -1.58 -1.58 -2.42
N LYS A 295 -1.12 -2.48 -3.29
CA LYS A 295 -0.91 -2.20 -4.73
C LYS A 295 -2.23 -2.00 -5.44
N LYS A 296 -3.20 -2.88 -5.16
CA LYS A 296 -4.56 -2.78 -5.71
C LYS A 296 -5.27 -1.55 -5.15
N TYR A 297 -5.12 -1.26 -3.85
CA TYR A 297 -5.76 -0.11 -3.23
C TYR A 297 -5.21 1.22 -3.74
N ASN A 298 -3.89 1.34 -3.93
CA ASN A 298 -3.27 2.52 -4.51
C ASN A 298 -3.84 2.79 -5.91
N LEU A 299 -3.90 1.77 -6.76
CA LEU A 299 -4.49 1.89 -8.09
C LEU A 299 -5.98 2.25 -8.05
N LEU A 300 -6.76 1.64 -7.15
CA LEU A 300 -8.16 1.99 -6.92
C LEU A 300 -8.30 3.46 -6.50
N SER A 301 -7.44 3.94 -5.60
CA SER A 301 -7.45 5.32 -5.12
C SER A 301 -7.13 6.33 -6.22
N GLU A 302 -6.13 6.03 -7.06
CA GLU A 302 -5.81 6.86 -8.24
C GLU A 302 -7.00 6.89 -9.22
N LEU A 303 -7.60 5.73 -9.49
CA LEU A 303 -8.76 5.65 -10.39
C LEU A 303 -10.03 6.32 -9.83
N ARG A 304 -10.14 6.47 -8.51
CA ARG A 304 -11.19 7.29 -7.85
C ARG A 304 -10.99 8.79 -8.10
N SER A 305 -9.78 9.22 -8.47
CA SER A 305 -9.46 10.62 -8.78
C SER A 305 -9.56 10.97 -10.27
N GLY A 306 -9.64 9.96 -11.14
CA GLY A 306 -9.78 10.14 -12.58
C GLY A 306 -9.27 8.95 -13.40
N LEU A 307 -9.31 9.10 -14.72
CA LEU A 307 -8.85 8.09 -15.67
C LEU A 307 -7.32 8.07 -15.80
N ILE A 308 -6.77 6.87 -16.04
CA ILE A 308 -5.33 6.66 -16.20
C ILE A 308 -5.03 6.25 -17.63
N SER A 309 -4.12 6.97 -18.30
CA SER A 309 -3.60 6.56 -19.62
C SER A 309 -2.65 5.37 -19.44
N LYS A 310 -3.06 4.20 -19.95
CA LYS A 310 -2.30 2.95 -19.87
C LYS A 310 -0.95 3.05 -20.57
N ASP A 311 -0.87 3.85 -21.62
CA ASP A 311 0.35 4.01 -22.42
C ASP A 311 1.38 4.95 -21.73
N LYS A 312 1.00 5.64 -20.65
CA LYS A 312 1.89 6.47 -19.81
C LYS A 312 2.41 5.73 -18.56
N LEU A 313 1.72 4.68 -18.10
CA LEU A 313 2.14 3.85 -16.95
C LEU A 313 3.54 3.22 -17.09
N PRO A 314 3.98 2.69 -18.25
CA PRO A 314 5.26 1.98 -18.36
C PRO A 314 6.50 2.86 -18.31
N LYS A 315 6.38 4.18 -18.53
CA LYS A 315 7.53 5.07 -18.72
C LYS A 315 8.26 5.44 -17.42
N LEU A 316 7.75 5.02 -16.26
CA LEU A 316 8.19 5.50 -14.95
C LEU A 316 8.54 4.37 -13.95
N VAL A 317 8.47 3.10 -14.36
CA VAL A 317 8.59 1.95 -13.45
C VAL A 317 9.43 0.83 -14.06
N SER A 318 10.10 0.06 -13.21
CA SER A 318 10.91 -1.10 -13.61
C SER A 318 10.06 -2.26 -14.09
N LYS A 319 10.70 -3.25 -14.73
CA LYS A 319 10.04 -4.47 -15.21
C LYS A 319 9.28 -5.22 -14.11
N ARG A 320 9.85 -5.36 -12.91
CA ARG A 320 9.19 -6.01 -11.76
C ARG A 320 7.98 -5.21 -11.27
N ALA A 321 8.12 -3.89 -11.18
CA ALA A 321 7.00 -3.01 -10.83
C ALA A 321 5.89 -3.04 -11.90
N LEU A 322 6.27 -3.13 -13.18
CA LEU A 322 5.34 -3.29 -14.30
C LEU A 322 4.61 -4.64 -14.27
N ASP A 323 5.31 -5.73 -13.93
CA ASP A 323 4.71 -7.06 -13.79
C ASP A 323 3.69 -7.09 -12.64
N HIS A 324 4.02 -6.47 -11.49
CA HIS A 324 3.09 -6.31 -10.38
C HIS A 324 1.88 -5.42 -10.73
N LEU A 325 2.11 -4.33 -11.46
CA LEU A 325 1.06 -3.45 -11.95
C LEU A 325 0.13 -4.21 -12.91
N ASN A 326 0.69 -4.94 -13.87
CA ASN A 326 -0.07 -5.75 -14.82
C ASN A 326 -0.87 -6.85 -14.12
N SER A 327 -0.28 -7.51 -13.12
CA SER A 327 -0.98 -8.49 -12.27
C SER A 327 -2.16 -7.85 -11.53
N SER A 328 -1.96 -6.67 -10.94
CA SER A 328 -3.00 -5.93 -10.22
C SER A 328 -4.12 -5.49 -11.17
N LEU A 329 -3.78 -4.94 -12.34
CA LEU A 329 -4.74 -4.58 -13.39
C LEU A 329 -5.54 -5.78 -13.88
N SER A 330 -4.87 -6.90 -14.15
CA SER A 330 -5.52 -8.14 -14.60
C SER A 330 -6.49 -8.68 -13.55
N PHE A 331 -6.10 -8.60 -12.28
CA PHE A 331 -6.96 -8.98 -11.16
C PHE A 331 -8.18 -8.07 -11.07
N LEU A 332 -7.99 -6.74 -11.04
CA LEU A 332 -9.10 -5.79 -10.94
C LEU A 332 -10.07 -5.90 -12.13
N LYS A 333 -9.55 -6.18 -13.33
CA LYS A 333 -10.38 -6.41 -14.53
C LYS A 333 -11.16 -7.72 -14.43
N LYS A 334 -10.54 -8.79 -13.95
CA LYS A 334 -11.19 -10.10 -13.73
C LYS A 334 -12.38 -9.99 -12.78
N TYR A 335 -12.32 -9.09 -11.80
CA TYR A 335 -13.37 -8.88 -10.80
C TYR A 335 -14.22 -7.63 -11.08
N ASP A 336 -14.31 -7.19 -12.34
CA ASP A 336 -15.18 -6.09 -12.80
C ASP A 336 -15.02 -4.75 -12.04
N VAL A 337 -13.84 -4.51 -11.45
CA VAL A 337 -13.54 -3.23 -10.79
C VAL A 337 -13.17 -2.18 -11.82
N ILE A 338 -12.38 -2.56 -12.81
CA ILE A 338 -11.88 -1.65 -13.86
C ILE A 338 -12.30 -2.14 -15.23
N GLU A 339 -12.24 -1.23 -16.19
CA GLU A 339 -12.42 -1.54 -17.59
C GLU A 339 -11.47 -0.69 -18.45
N GLU A 340 -11.19 -1.18 -19.66
CA GLU A 340 -10.31 -0.52 -20.61
C GLU A 340 -11.11 0.00 -21.81
N LEU A 341 -10.88 1.26 -22.18
CA LEU A 341 -11.42 1.86 -23.40
C LEU A 341 -10.30 2.43 -24.25
N LYS A 342 -10.49 2.38 -25.57
CA LYS A 342 -9.62 3.04 -26.52
C LYS A 342 -10.29 4.32 -26.99
N TYR A 343 -9.60 5.45 -26.83
CA TYR A 343 -10.10 6.76 -27.23
C TYR A 343 -8.97 7.61 -27.79
N LYS A 344 -9.19 8.27 -28.93
CA LYS A 344 -8.18 9.06 -29.67
C LYS A 344 -6.82 8.35 -29.82
N ASN A 345 -6.84 7.04 -30.12
CA ASN A 345 -5.66 6.16 -30.23
C ASN A 345 -4.85 5.90 -28.95
N GLU A 346 -5.28 6.38 -27.79
CA GLU A 346 -4.73 6.01 -26.48
C GLU A 346 -5.65 5.01 -25.77
N ARG A 347 -5.07 4.18 -24.89
CA ARG A 347 -5.83 3.29 -24.00
C ARG A 347 -5.97 3.92 -22.62
N TYR A 348 -7.20 3.98 -22.15
CA TYR A 348 -7.54 4.49 -20.83
C TYR A 348 -8.10 3.39 -19.95
N ILE A 349 -7.77 3.48 -18.66
CA ILE A 349 -8.26 2.62 -17.59
C ILE A 349 -9.14 3.49 -16.70
N PHE A 350 -10.31 2.99 -16.34
CA PHE A 350 -11.28 3.68 -15.48
C PHE A 350 -11.98 2.68 -14.55
N LEU A 351 -12.63 3.20 -13.52
CA LEU A 351 -13.47 2.40 -12.64
C LEU A 351 -14.76 2.02 -13.37
N LYS A 352 -15.02 0.72 -13.44
CA LYS A 352 -16.33 0.17 -13.79
C LYS A 352 -17.21 0.08 -12.54
N THR A 353 -16.62 -0.38 -11.43
CA THR A 353 -17.24 -0.33 -10.11
C THR A 353 -16.27 0.26 -9.10
N ASN A 354 -16.79 1.13 -8.23
CA ASN A 354 -16.06 1.57 -7.06
C ASN A 354 -16.41 0.65 -5.89
N ILE A 355 -15.48 0.51 -4.94
CA ILE A 355 -15.65 -0.31 -3.75
C ILE A 355 -15.93 0.64 -2.59
N GLN A 356 -16.88 0.30 -1.73
CA GLN A 356 -17.14 1.05 -0.51
C GLN A 356 -17.17 0.10 0.69
N ILE A 357 -16.38 0.41 1.71
CA ILE A 357 -16.48 -0.25 3.01
C ILE A 357 -17.20 0.70 3.98
N SER A 358 -18.35 0.25 4.48
CA SER A 358 -19.17 0.98 5.42
C SER A 358 -19.31 0.21 6.73
N THR A 359 -19.59 0.95 7.81
CA THR A 359 -19.88 0.35 9.11
C THR A 359 -21.25 0.78 9.59
N ALA A 360 -21.98 -0.14 10.19
CA ALA A 360 -23.31 0.11 10.72
C ALA A 360 -23.53 -0.66 12.01
N PHE A 361 -24.53 -0.27 12.81
CA PHE A 361 -24.98 -1.15 13.88
C PHE A 361 -25.58 -2.42 13.28
N PRO A 362 -25.43 -3.60 13.89
CA PRO A 362 -26.12 -4.81 13.46
C PRO A 362 -27.64 -4.59 13.48
N GLU A 363 -28.35 -5.24 12.55
CA GLU A 363 -29.81 -5.07 12.42
C GLU A 363 -30.57 -5.29 13.74
N TYR A 364 -30.16 -6.28 14.54
CA TYR A 364 -30.80 -6.58 15.82
C TYR A 364 -30.60 -5.47 16.87
N LEU A 365 -29.53 -4.67 16.78
CA LEU A 365 -29.35 -3.48 17.61
C LEU A 365 -30.07 -2.26 17.02
N ARG A 366 -30.15 -2.12 15.69
CA ARG A 366 -30.88 -1.01 15.04
C ARG A 366 -32.34 -0.95 15.46
N LYS A 367 -32.99 -2.12 15.65
CA LYS A 367 -34.38 -2.20 16.14
C LYS A 367 -34.57 -1.59 17.54
N SER A 368 -33.50 -1.49 18.33
CA SER A 368 -33.49 -0.95 19.68
C SER A 368 -32.99 0.50 19.75
N LEU A 369 -32.52 1.07 18.63
CA LEU A 369 -32.03 2.45 18.54
C LEU A 369 -33.18 3.42 18.19
N PRO A 370 -33.11 4.69 18.64
CA PRO A 370 -33.99 5.74 18.13
C PRO A 370 -33.85 5.84 16.60
N LYS A 371 -34.95 6.09 15.88
CA LYS A 371 -35.14 5.98 14.41
C LYS A 371 -34.11 6.65 13.47
N GLU A 372 -33.06 7.31 13.96
CA GLU A 372 -32.14 8.16 13.18
C GLU A 372 -30.69 7.65 13.03
N SER A 373 -30.34 6.42 13.42
CA SER A 373 -28.97 5.93 13.20
C SER A 373 -28.77 5.43 11.75
N LYS A 374 -28.43 6.32 10.82
CA LYS A 374 -27.97 5.97 9.47
C LYS A 374 -26.59 5.26 9.51
N PRO A 375 -26.29 4.37 8.55
CA PRO A 375 -24.96 3.76 8.43
C PRO A 375 -23.87 4.83 8.28
N VAL A 376 -22.71 4.59 8.89
CA VAL A 376 -21.58 5.51 8.87
C VAL A 376 -20.56 5.02 7.85
N ILE A 377 -20.37 5.82 6.80
CA ILE A 377 -19.31 5.59 5.82
C ILE A 377 -17.96 5.75 6.53
N ALA A 378 -17.06 4.77 6.39
CA ALA A 378 -15.69 4.92 6.86
C ALA A 378 -15.05 6.08 6.08
N LYS A 379 -14.83 7.22 6.73
CA LYS A 379 -14.43 8.45 6.03
C LYS A 379 -13.07 8.24 5.33
N LYS A 380 -13.00 8.63 4.05
CA LYS A 380 -11.74 8.90 3.34
C LYS A 380 -10.90 9.87 4.18
N TYR A 381 -9.60 9.63 4.27
CA TYR A 381 -8.65 10.63 4.74
C TYR A 381 -8.82 11.88 3.87
N LYS A 382 -9.34 12.97 4.43
CA LYS A 382 -9.15 14.29 3.85
C LYS A 382 -7.74 14.71 4.21
N PRO A 383 -6.83 14.96 3.25
CA PRO A 383 -5.61 15.66 3.57
C PRO A 383 -6.04 16.96 4.26
N LYS A 384 -5.45 17.25 5.42
CA LYS A 384 -5.52 18.62 5.96
C LYS A 384 -4.98 19.53 4.85
N GLY A 385 -5.81 20.50 4.47
CA GLY A 385 -5.55 21.39 3.34
C GLY A 385 -4.27 22.20 3.49
N ASP A 386 -3.78 22.60 2.30
CA ASP A 386 -2.81 23.64 1.92
C ASP A 386 -1.53 23.82 2.75
#